data_AF-A0A7Y6WXK6-F1
#
_entry.id   AF-A0A7Y6WXK6-F1
#
_cell.length_a   1.000
_cell.length_b   1.000
_cell.length_c   1.000
_cell.angle_alpha   90.00
_cell.angle_beta   90.00
_cell.angle_gamma   90.00
#
_symmetry.space_group_name_H-M   'P 1'
#
loop_
_entity.id
_entity.type
_entity.pdbx_description
1 polymer ?
#
loop_
_entity_poly.entity_id
_entity_poly.type
_entity_poly.pdbx_seq_one_letter_code
_entity_poly.pdbx_strand_id
1 'polypeptide(L)'
;MSAEVSSGALPRCALHPEALAGATCQRCGGFVCTACTTWVMGQMYCPDCAARPEVNYLETFRLGLWGRRDASAWLVIGIAELLLFLALGALVGGTFHLALAFLASAGVGLAFFLGMRWARLGLLAVPLLAMLLTAPSMGAPALVFFVPLMVAVNIFRDTRSRLFFRLDVPERELRRLWDLRVNNPLARHALSLSVGSLLLHVLTPLLSFIGVGFVLSFICMAMATLALVLGAVALRRVDPEARPPIGRRWEALGAMGLALASLTFGFMLHWRRMVELFGGAVD
;
A
#
# COMPACT_ATOMS: atom_id res chain seq x y z
N MET A 1 -50.16 -26.71 -20.91
CA MET A 1 -49.64 -26.58 -22.30
C MET A 1 -48.14 -26.78 -22.23
N SER A 2 -47.68 -27.99 -22.54
CA SER A 2 -46.25 -28.31 -22.60
C SER A 2 -45.76 -27.86 -23.97
N ALA A 3 -44.97 -26.79 -24.03
CA ALA A 3 -44.34 -26.39 -25.28
C ALA A 3 -43.35 -27.48 -25.68
N GLU A 4 -43.60 -28.17 -26.80
CA GLU A 4 -42.63 -29.06 -27.43
C GLU A 4 -41.44 -28.22 -27.88
N VAL A 5 -40.39 -28.17 -27.06
CA VAL A 5 -39.13 -27.52 -27.42
C VAL A 5 -38.40 -28.47 -28.36
N SER A 6 -38.29 -28.08 -29.64
CA SER A 6 -37.51 -28.80 -30.64
C SER A 6 -36.07 -29.03 -30.12
N SER A 7 -35.65 -30.29 -30.09
CA SER A 7 -34.37 -30.75 -29.54
C SER A 7 -33.13 -30.24 -30.29
N GLY A 8 -33.30 -29.46 -31.36
CA GLY A 8 -32.24 -28.82 -32.13
C GLY A 8 -32.15 -27.30 -32.00
N ALA A 9 -32.95 -26.66 -31.14
CA ALA A 9 -32.90 -25.21 -30.98
C ALA A 9 -31.60 -24.79 -30.26
N LEU A 10 -30.66 -24.20 -31.02
CA LEU A 10 -29.45 -23.62 -30.46
C LEU A 10 -29.80 -22.47 -29.51
N PRO A 11 -29.13 -22.35 -28.35
CA PRO A 11 -29.40 -21.27 -27.40
C PRO A 11 -29.14 -19.90 -28.06
N ARG A 12 -30.04 -18.96 -27.80
CA ARG A 12 -29.98 -17.58 -28.31
C ARG A 12 -29.53 -16.63 -27.21
N CYS A 13 -28.93 -15.50 -27.60
CA CYS A 13 -28.51 -14.49 -26.64
C CYS A 13 -29.73 -13.84 -25.96
N ALA A 14 -29.66 -13.66 -24.64
CA ALA A 14 -30.73 -13.03 -23.86
C ALA A 14 -30.95 -11.55 -24.23
N LEU A 15 -29.91 -10.87 -24.73
CA LEU A 15 -29.96 -9.46 -25.14
C LEU A 15 -30.25 -9.29 -26.64
N HIS A 16 -29.86 -10.28 -27.44
CA HIS A 16 -29.95 -10.27 -28.90
C HIS A 16 -30.60 -11.58 -29.36
N PRO A 17 -31.94 -11.71 -29.31
CA PRO A 17 -32.64 -12.95 -29.62
C PRO A 17 -32.31 -13.50 -31.02
N GLU A 18 -31.97 -12.64 -31.96
CA GLU A 18 -31.54 -12.99 -33.31
C GLU A 18 -30.18 -13.71 -33.36
N ALA A 19 -29.30 -13.44 -32.39
CA ALA A 19 -27.95 -13.97 -32.33
C ALA A 19 -27.86 -15.29 -31.54
N LEU A 20 -27.03 -16.21 -32.05
CA LEU A 20 -26.69 -17.43 -31.32
C LEU A 20 -25.82 -17.10 -30.10
N ALA A 21 -26.06 -17.82 -29.01
CA ALA A 21 -25.24 -17.71 -27.81
C ALA A 21 -23.84 -18.28 -28.06
N GLY A 22 -22.81 -17.51 -27.69
CA GLY A 22 -21.42 -17.93 -27.74
C GLY A 22 -20.88 -18.37 -26.37
N ALA A 23 -21.53 -17.96 -25.28
CA ALA A 23 -21.14 -18.30 -23.92
C ALA A 23 -22.32 -18.22 -22.95
N THR A 24 -22.11 -18.71 -21.74
CA THR A 24 -23.05 -18.60 -20.61
C THR A 24 -22.43 -17.73 -19.52
N CYS A 25 -23.17 -16.73 -19.04
CA CYS A 25 -22.74 -15.87 -17.94
C CYS A 25 -22.56 -16.69 -16.66
N GLN A 26 -21.38 -16.64 -16.04
CA GLN A 26 -21.09 -17.45 -14.85
C GLN A 26 -21.86 -17.07 -13.59
N ARG A 27 -22.47 -15.87 -13.55
CA ARG A 27 -23.21 -15.39 -12.38
C ARG A 27 -24.70 -15.69 -12.47
N CYS A 28 -25.36 -15.29 -13.55
CA CYS A 28 -26.81 -15.46 -13.71
C CYS A 28 -27.22 -16.68 -14.54
N GLY A 29 -26.27 -17.38 -15.19
CA GLY A 29 -26.57 -18.49 -16.09
C GLY A 29 -27.18 -18.08 -17.44
N GLY A 30 -27.33 -16.78 -17.72
CA GLY A 30 -27.89 -16.28 -18.97
C GLY A 30 -26.97 -16.52 -20.17
N PHE A 31 -27.55 -16.90 -21.30
CA PHE A 31 -26.85 -17.08 -22.57
C PHE A 31 -26.53 -15.72 -23.21
N VAL A 32 -25.28 -15.54 -23.66
CA VAL A 32 -24.80 -14.28 -24.28
C VAL A 32 -24.07 -14.57 -25.59
N CYS A 33 -24.29 -13.73 -26.61
CA CYS A 33 -23.52 -13.78 -27.85
C CYS A 33 -22.09 -13.25 -27.62
N THR A 34 -21.17 -13.56 -28.53
CA THR A 34 -19.76 -13.14 -28.46
C THR A 34 -19.57 -11.62 -28.38
N ALA A 35 -20.47 -10.83 -28.98
CA ALA A 35 -20.43 -9.37 -28.89
C ALA A 35 -20.85 -8.84 -27.51
N CYS A 36 -21.67 -9.59 -26.76
CA CYS A 36 -22.11 -9.24 -25.42
C CYS A 36 -21.24 -9.82 -24.31
N THR A 37 -20.24 -10.66 -24.62
CA THR A 37 -19.38 -11.23 -23.59
C THR A 37 -18.46 -10.15 -23.02
N THR A 38 -18.47 -10.00 -21.71
CA THR A 38 -17.51 -9.15 -20.99
C THR A 38 -16.60 -10.04 -20.15
N TRP A 39 -15.29 -9.93 -20.36
CA TRP A 39 -14.30 -10.66 -19.57
C TRP A 39 -13.89 -9.83 -18.37
N VAL A 40 -14.14 -10.34 -17.17
CA VAL A 40 -13.77 -9.70 -15.91
C VAL A 40 -12.97 -10.71 -15.08
N MET A 41 -11.72 -10.38 -14.76
CA MET A 41 -10.81 -11.22 -13.98
C MET A 41 -10.64 -12.66 -14.54
N GLY A 42 -10.73 -12.83 -15.87
CA GLY A 42 -10.61 -14.14 -16.53
C GLY A 42 -11.90 -14.97 -16.55
N GLN A 43 -13.04 -14.42 -16.11
CA GLN A 43 -14.34 -15.05 -16.21
C GLN A 43 -15.28 -14.28 -17.15
N MET A 44 -16.18 -15.00 -17.81
CA MET A 44 -17.17 -14.42 -18.73
C MET A 44 -18.47 -14.06 -18.03
N TYR A 45 -18.91 -12.82 -18.23
CA TYR A 45 -20.18 -12.29 -17.71
C TYR A 45 -21.00 -11.60 -18.80
N CYS A 46 -22.31 -11.52 -18.60
CA CYS A 46 -23.17 -10.60 -19.34
C CYS A 46 -22.89 -9.15 -18.89
N PRO A 47 -23.21 -8.12 -19.70
CA PRO A 47 -22.89 -6.73 -19.37
C PRO A 47 -23.50 -6.28 -18.03
N ASP A 48 -24.74 -6.68 -17.75
CA ASP A 48 -25.41 -6.33 -16.48
C ASP A 48 -24.73 -6.94 -15.26
N CYS A 49 -24.23 -8.17 -15.37
CA CYS A 49 -23.48 -8.82 -14.29
C CYS A 49 -22.07 -8.26 -14.16
N ALA A 50 -21.41 -7.93 -15.27
CA ALA A 50 -20.06 -7.35 -15.29
C ALA A 50 -20.04 -5.94 -14.68
N ALA A 51 -21.12 -5.17 -14.83
CA ALA A 51 -21.27 -3.84 -14.24
C ALA A 51 -21.46 -3.87 -12.71
N ARG A 52 -21.71 -5.05 -12.11
CA ARG A 52 -21.93 -5.13 -10.66
C ARG A 52 -20.63 -4.96 -9.88
N PRO A 53 -20.66 -4.22 -8.77
CA PRO A 53 -19.45 -3.91 -7.99
C PRO A 53 -18.83 -5.15 -7.35
N GLU A 54 -19.61 -6.17 -7.01
CA GLU A 54 -19.14 -7.45 -6.48
C GLU A 54 -18.41 -8.32 -7.50
N VAL A 55 -18.69 -8.12 -8.81
CA VAL A 55 -18.03 -8.85 -9.91
C VAL A 55 -16.81 -8.09 -10.37
N ASN A 56 -16.94 -6.78 -10.60
CA ASN A 56 -15.85 -5.90 -11.00
C ASN A 56 -15.40 -4.98 -9.85
N TYR A 57 -15.00 -5.61 -8.75
CA TYR A 57 -14.59 -4.89 -7.55
C TYR A 57 -13.30 -4.08 -7.76
N LEU A 58 -12.42 -4.50 -8.67
CA LEU A 58 -11.20 -3.75 -9.00
C LEU A 58 -11.52 -2.44 -9.72
N GLU A 59 -12.50 -2.42 -10.62
CA GLU A 59 -12.94 -1.20 -11.27
C GLU A 59 -13.62 -0.25 -10.27
N THR A 60 -14.48 -0.79 -9.41
CA THR A 60 -15.09 -0.02 -8.32
C THR A 60 -14.03 0.58 -7.39
N PHE A 61 -13.00 -0.22 -7.04
CA PHE A 61 -11.85 0.21 -6.26
C PHE A 61 -11.02 1.29 -6.98
N ARG A 62 -10.77 1.12 -8.28
CA ARG A 62 -10.07 2.10 -9.13
C ARG A 62 -10.80 3.44 -9.12
N LEU A 63 -12.10 3.44 -9.41
CA LEU A 63 -12.96 4.63 -9.42
C LEU A 63 -12.99 5.31 -8.05
N GLY A 64 -13.02 4.54 -6.95
CA GLY A 64 -12.95 5.06 -5.59
C GLY A 64 -11.66 5.80 -5.25
N LEU A 65 -10.56 5.52 -5.95
CA LEU A 65 -9.25 6.18 -5.77
C LEU A 65 -8.93 7.19 -6.88
N TRP A 66 -9.72 7.21 -7.96
CA TRP A 66 -9.45 7.99 -9.16
C TRP A 66 -9.49 9.49 -8.89
N GLY A 67 -8.37 10.18 -9.14
CA GLY A 67 -8.28 11.62 -8.88
C GLY A 67 -8.25 12.02 -7.40
N ARG A 68 -8.35 11.08 -6.45
CA ARG A 68 -8.27 11.40 -5.02
C ARG A 68 -6.81 11.55 -4.60
N ARG A 69 -6.51 12.61 -3.84
CA ARG A 69 -5.19 12.82 -3.22
C ARG A 69 -4.85 11.66 -2.30
N ASP A 70 -3.59 11.25 -2.31
CA ASP A 70 -3.05 10.16 -1.51
C ASP A 70 -2.02 10.65 -0.49
N ALA A 71 -1.48 9.74 0.31
CA ALA A 71 -0.45 10.07 1.30
C ALA A 71 0.80 10.68 0.65
N SER A 72 1.16 10.25 -0.57
CA SER A 72 2.28 10.81 -1.33
C SER A 72 2.05 12.28 -1.68
N ALA A 73 0.84 12.64 -2.14
CA ALA A 73 0.50 14.05 -2.40
C ALA A 73 0.62 14.91 -1.14
N TRP A 74 0.13 14.43 0.00
CA TRP A 74 0.25 15.12 1.29
C TRP A 74 1.70 15.25 1.77
N LEU A 75 2.51 14.21 1.59
CA LEU A 75 3.94 14.24 1.88
C LEU A 75 4.67 15.26 0.99
N VAL A 76 4.37 15.29 -0.30
CA VAL A 76 4.99 16.22 -1.26
C VAL A 76 4.66 17.67 -0.92
N ILE A 77 3.42 18.00 -0.54
CA ILE A 77 3.08 19.38 -0.16
C ILE A 77 3.72 19.79 1.17
N GLY A 78 3.80 18.88 2.16
CA GLY A 78 4.51 19.15 3.41
C GLY A 78 6.01 19.39 3.20
N ILE A 79 6.64 18.63 2.29
CA ILE A 79 8.03 18.90 1.87
C ILE A 79 8.13 20.23 1.12
N ALA A 80 7.19 20.54 0.22
CA ALA A 80 7.19 21.81 -0.50
C ALA A 80 7.13 23.02 0.45
N GLU A 81 6.33 22.94 1.51
CA GLU A 81 6.26 23.96 2.56
C GLU A 81 7.62 24.14 3.27
N LEU A 82 8.26 23.03 3.69
CA LEU A 82 9.61 23.08 4.27
C LEU A 82 10.62 23.73 3.30
N LEU A 83 10.56 23.40 2.02
CA LEU A 83 11.44 23.97 1.00
C LEU A 83 11.22 25.47 0.82
N LEU A 84 10.00 25.99 1.00
CA LEU A 84 9.75 27.44 0.99
C LEU A 84 10.46 28.15 2.16
N PHE A 85 10.43 27.57 3.36
CA PHE A 85 11.18 28.11 4.50
C PHE A 85 12.70 28.10 4.25
N LEU A 86 13.22 27.01 3.67
CA LEU A 86 14.63 26.91 3.32
C LEU A 86 15.02 27.88 2.20
N ALA A 87 14.14 28.11 1.22
CA ALA A 87 14.35 29.10 0.18
C ALA A 87 14.47 30.52 0.75
N LEU A 88 13.61 30.88 1.71
CA LEU A 88 13.69 32.16 2.40
C LEU A 88 15.02 32.31 3.15
N GLY A 89 15.43 31.29 3.90
CA GLY A 89 16.74 31.29 4.57
C GLY A 89 17.92 31.45 3.60
N ALA A 90 17.85 30.76 2.46
CA ALA A 90 18.87 30.85 1.41
C ALA A 90 18.94 32.25 0.77
N LEU A 91 17.79 32.93 0.58
CA LEU A 91 17.74 34.31 0.11
C LEU A 91 18.36 35.29 1.11
N VAL A 92 18.03 35.14 2.40
CA VAL A 92 18.62 35.96 3.47
C VAL A 92 20.14 35.75 3.56
N GLY A 93 20.61 34.52 3.34
CA GLY A 93 22.04 34.18 3.29
C GLY A 93 22.76 34.56 1.98
N GLY A 94 22.08 35.17 1.01
CA GLY A 94 22.69 35.57 -0.28
C GLY A 94 22.99 34.40 -1.24
N THR A 95 22.49 33.19 -0.95
CA THR A 95 22.70 31.98 -1.77
C THR A 95 21.60 31.80 -2.82
N PHE A 96 21.57 32.68 -3.81
CA PHE A 96 20.48 32.76 -4.80
C PHE A 96 20.23 31.46 -5.59
N HIS A 97 21.27 30.71 -5.96
CA HIS A 97 21.13 29.44 -6.70
C HIS A 97 20.41 28.37 -5.87
N LEU A 98 20.70 28.31 -4.56
CA LEU A 98 20.05 27.38 -3.64
C LEU A 98 18.58 27.79 -3.41
N ALA A 99 18.33 29.08 -3.23
CA ALA A 99 16.97 29.62 -3.15
C ALA A 99 16.14 29.27 -4.39
N LEU A 100 16.69 29.48 -5.59
CA LEU A 100 16.03 29.14 -6.86
C LEU A 100 15.72 27.64 -6.96
N ALA A 101 16.66 26.78 -6.57
CA ALA A 101 16.45 25.33 -6.56
C ALA A 101 15.32 24.90 -5.63
N PHE A 102 15.25 25.48 -4.42
CA PHE A 102 14.17 25.22 -3.47
C PHE A 102 12.82 25.76 -3.93
N LEU A 103 12.75 26.97 -4.47
CA LEU A 103 11.52 27.54 -5.02
C LEU A 103 10.99 26.73 -6.21
N ALA A 104 11.87 26.32 -7.12
CA ALA A 104 11.49 25.45 -8.25
C ALA A 104 10.94 24.11 -7.75
N SER A 105 11.59 23.50 -6.77
CA SER A 105 11.16 22.24 -6.15
C SER A 105 9.79 22.39 -5.47
N ALA A 106 9.58 23.46 -4.71
CA ALA A 106 8.32 23.76 -4.05
C ALA A 106 7.19 24.02 -5.06
N GLY A 107 7.46 24.77 -6.14
CA GLY A 107 6.50 25.02 -7.20
C GLY A 107 6.04 23.73 -7.91
N VAL A 108 6.97 22.81 -8.18
CA VAL A 108 6.63 21.48 -8.70
C VAL A 108 5.84 20.67 -7.68
N GLY A 109 6.20 20.72 -6.39
CA GLY A 109 5.46 20.04 -5.32
C GLY A 109 4.01 20.52 -5.22
N LEU A 110 3.78 21.84 -5.30
CA LEU A 110 2.45 22.43 -5.34
C LEU A 110 1.68 21.99 -6.60
N ALA A 111 2.30 22.06 -7.78
CA ALA A 111 1.69 21.62 -9.04
C ALA A 111 1.34 20.11 -9.00
N PHE A 112 2.17 19.29 -8.35
CA PHE A 112 1.89 17.88 -8.11
C PHE A 112 0.67 17.70 -7.22
N PHE A 113 0.58 18.42 -6.09
CA PHE A 113 -0.57 18.37 -5.18
C PHE A 113 -1.90 18.80 -5.83
N LEU A 114 -1.82 19.73 -6.79
CA LEU A 114 -2.96 20.16 -7.61
C LEU A 114 -3.34 19.16 -8.72
N GLY A 115 -2.55 18.11 -8.94
CA GLY A 115 -2.84 17.08 -9.94
C GLY A 115 -2.45 17.45 -11.37
N MET A 116 -1.52 18.39 -11.56
CA MET A 116 -1.03 18.76 -12.89
C MET A 116 -0.15 17.65 -13.48
N ARG A 117 -0.51 17.11 -14.66
CA ARG A 117 0.16 15.92 -15.24
C ARG A 117 1.67 16.07 -15.43
N TRP A 118 2.15 17.26 -15.82
CA TRP A 118 3.57 17.53 -16.04
C TRP A 118 4.40 17.49 -14.75
N ALA A 119 3.78 17.77 -13.59
CA ALA A 119 4.47 17.84 -12.31
C ALA A 119 5.04 16.49 -11.86
N ARG A 120 4.50 15.37 -12.36
CA ARG A 120 5.10 14.04 -12.13
C ARG A 120 6.50 13.90 -12.70
N LEU A 121 6.72 14.41 -13.91
CA LEU A 121 8.05 14.44 -14.52
C LEU A 121 8.90 15.52 -13.84
N GLY A 122 8.28 16.65 -13.48
CA GLY A 122 8.93 17.70 -12.69
C GLY A 122 9.54 17.17 -11.39
N LEU A 123 8.83 16.31 -10.65
CA LEU A 123 9.35 15.72 -9.41
C LEU A 123 10.65 14.93 -9.60
N LEU A 124 10.86 14.34 -10.78
CA LEU A 124 12.10 13.63 -11.12
C LEU A 124 13.18 14.60 -11.62
N ALA A 125 12.79 15.55 -12.47
CA ALA A 125 13.73 16.45 -13.13
C ALA A 125 14.32 17.50 -12.18
N VAL A 126 13.50 18.08 -11.30
CA VAL A 126 13.93 19.21 -10.48
C VAL A 126 15.04 18.84 -9.47
N PRO A 127 15.00 17.72 -8.72
CA PRO A 127 16.10 17.35 -7.86
C PRO A 127 17.44 17.16 -8.60
N LEU A 128 17.39 16.65 -9.84
CA LEU A 128 18.58 16.51 -10.69
C LEU A 128 19.13 17.88 -11.12
N LEU A 129 18.25 18.78 -11.57
CA LEU A 129 18.64 20.14 -11.95
C LEU A 129 19.16 20.94 -10.74
N ALA A 130 18.54 20.79 -9.57
CA ALA A 130 18.97 21.39 -8.31
C ALA A 130 20.38 20.90 -7.91
N MET A 131 20.63 19.59 -8.01
CA MET A 131 21.95 19.01 -7.78
C MET A 131 23.00 19.62 -8.71
N LEU A 132 22.72 19.71 -10.02
CA LEU A 132 23.64 20.30 -11.00
C LEU A 132 23.88 21.81 -10.77
N LEU A 133 22.83 22.56 -10.45
CA LEU A 133 22.90 24.00 -10.24
C LEU A 133 23.71 24.37 -8.98
N THR A 134 23.61 23.54 -7.93
CA THR A 134 24.28 23.76 -6.65
C THR A 134 25.65 23.11 -6.54
N ALA A 135 25.99 22.18 -7.45
CA ALA A 135 27.28 21.48 -7.43
C ALA A 135 28.51 22.41 -7.46
N PRO A 136 28.57 23.51 -8.25
CA PRO A 136 29.74 24.39 -8.28
C PRO A 136 30.02 25.11 -6.96
N SER A 137 28.98 25.41 -6.17
CA SER A 137 29.11 26.12 -4.89
C SER A 137 29.23 25.17 -3.70
N MET A 138 28.52 24.04 -3.73
CA MET A 138 28.44 23.12 -2.59
C MET A 138 29.41 21.94 -2.70
N GLY A 139 29.87 21.57 -3.89
CA GLY A 139 30.68 20.36 -4.09
C GLY A 139 29.91 19.08 -3.74
N ALA A 140 30.57 18.14 -3.05
CA ALA A 140 29.98 16.85 -2.65
C ALA A 140 28.67 16.97 -1.84
N PRO A 141 28.49 17.95 -0.92
CA PRO A 141 27.20 18.20 -0.28
C PRO A 141 25.98 18.36 -1.21
N ALA A 142 26.15 18.75 -2.48
CA ALA A 142 25.05 18.80 -3.45
C ALA A 142 24.38 17.42 -3.67
N LEU A 143 25.07 16.32 -3.36
CA LEU A 143 24.50 14.97 -3.41
C LEU A 143 23.31 14.76 -2.46
N VAL A 144 23.06 15.67 -1.51
CA VAL A 144 21.85 15.64 -0.66
C VAL A 144 20.56 15.64 -1.49
N PHE A 145 20.56 16.26 -2.69
CA PHE A 145 19.42 16.24 -3.62
C PHE A 145 19.12 14.85 -4.21
N PHE A 146 20.01 13.87 -4.02
CA PHE A 146 19.72 12.47 -4.35
C PHE A 146 18.60 11.88 -3.48
N VAL A 147 18.47 12.32 -2.22
CA VAL A 147 17.41 11.84 -1.32
C VAL A 147 16.01 12.16 -1.86
N PRO A 148 15.65 13.42 -2.18
CA PRO A 148 14.35 13.72 -2.77
C PRO A 148 14.17 13.09 -4.16
N LEU A 149 15.24 12.87 -4.93
CA LEU A 149 15.15 12.12 -6.18
C LEU A 149 14.71 10.66 -5.96
N MET A 150 15.30 9.97 -4.98
CA MET A 150 14.90 8.60 -4.63
C MET A 150 13.45 8.54 -4.14
N VAL A 151 13.01 9.52 -3.35
CA VAL A 151 11.60 9.65 -2.95
C VAL A 151 10.71 9.87 -4.17
N ALA A 152 11.10 10.77 -5.09
CA ALA A 152 10.36 11.06 -6.30
C ALA A 152 10.23 9.84 -7.23
N VAL A 153 11.30 9.04 -7.39
CA VAL A 153 11.26 7.78 -8.17
C VAL A 153 10.26 6.79 -7.57
N ASN A 154 10.24 6.65 -6.24
CA ASN A 154 9.27 5.80 -5.56
C ASN A 154 7.83 6.30 -5.77
N ILE A 155 7.57 7.60 -5.60
CA ILE A 155 6.26 8.21 -5.85
C ILE A 155 5.85 8.09 -7.33
N PHE A 156 6.80 8.18 -8.25
CA PHE A 156 6.54 8.09 -9.68
C PHE A 156 6.12 6.67 -10.09
N ARG A 157 6.75 5.65 -9.51
CA ARG A 157 6.47 4.23 -9.73
C ARG A 157 5.23 3.74 -8.98
N ASP A 158 4.83 4.45 -7.93
CA ASP A 158 3.70 4.04 -7.11
C ASP A 158 2.37 4.04 -7.88
N THR A 159 1.64 2.94 -7.76
CA THR A 159 0.35 2.74 -8.42
C THR A 159 -0.71 3.71 -7.89
N ARG A 160 -0.67 4.06 -6.60
CA ARG A 160 -1.66 4.98 -6.02
C ARG A 160 -1.49 6.40 -6.56
N SER A 161 -0.25 6.84 -6.71
CA SER A 161 0.11 8.09 -7.40
C SER A 161 -0.40 8.09 -8.86
N ARG A 162 -0.25 6.98 -9.61
CA ARG A 162 -0.83 6.87 -10.97
C ARG A 162 -2.34 7.11 -11.01
N LEU A 163 -3.09 6.53 -10.07
CA LEU A 163 -4.54 6.72 -9.96
C LEU A 163 -4.93 8.15 -9.59
N PHE A 164 -4.13 8.84 -8.78
CA PHE A 164 -4.35 10.25 -8.47
C PHE A 164 -4.27 11.13 -9.75
N PHE A 165 -3.33 10.84 -10.66
CA PHE A 165 -3.23 11.56 -11.94
C PHE A 165 -4.15 11.03 -13.05
N ARG A 166 -5.09 10.13 -12.71
CA ARG A 166 -6.03 9.53 -13.68
C ARG A 166 -5.32 8.86 -14.86
N LEU A 167 -4.19 8.20 -14.59
CA LEU A 167 -3.52 7.38 -15.59
C LEU A 167 -4.04 5.95 -15.52
N ASP A 168 -4.07 5.28 -16.66
CA ASP A 168 -4.44 3.86 -16.74
C ASP A 168 -3.43 3.01 -15.98
N VAL A 169 -3.95 2.02 -15.25
CA VAL A 169 -3.18 1.11 -14.42
C VAL A 169 -3.55 -0.32 -14.82
N PRO A 170 -2.56 -1.18 -15.09
CA PRO A 170 -2.85 -2.56 -15.44
C PRO A 170 -3.52 -3.29 -14.28
N GLU A 171 -4.43 -4.22 -14.61
CA GLU A 171 -5.21 -4.99 -13.64
C GLU A 171 -4.35 -5.66 -12.55
N ARG A 172 -3.17 -6.17 -12.93
CA ARG A 172 -2.21 -6.80 -12.00
C ARG A 172 -1.72 -5.83 -10.92
N GLU A 173 -1.44 -4.58 -11.28
CA GLU A 173 -1.03 -3.54 -10.31
C GLU A 173 -2.20 -3.10 -9.43
N LEU A 174 -3.41 -2.99 -9.99
CA LEU A 174 -4.63 -2.70 -9.22
C LEU A 174 -4.92 -3.80 -8.19
N ARG A 175 -4.82 -5.06 -8.60
CA ARG A 175 -4.99 -6.21 -7.70
C ARG A 175 -3.95 -6.18 -6.59
N ARG A 176 -2.68 -5.93 -6.90
CA ARG A 176 -1.62 -5.76 -5.90
C ARG A 176 -1.93 -4.61 -4.93
N LEU A 177 -2.42 -3.47 -5.41
CA LEU A 177 -2.77 -2.33 -4.56
C LEU A 177 -3.98 -2.64 -3.67
N TRP A 178 -5.00 -3.32 -4.22
CA TRP A 178 -6.16 -3.81 -3.47
C TRP A 178 -5.72 -4.78 -2.38
N ASP A 179 -4.84 -5.72 -2.72
CA ASP A 179 -4.25 -6.65 -1.77
C ASP A 179 -3.53 -5.91 -0.64
N LEU A 180 -2.80 -4.84 -0.95
CA LEU A 180 -2.01 -4.10 0.03
C LEU A 180 -2.84 -3.20 0.96
N ARG A 181 -4.02 -2.72 0.53
CA ARG A 181 -4.82 -1.71 1.27
C ARG A 181 -6.15 -2.21 1.80
N VAL A 182 -6.78 -3.16 1.10
CA VAL A 182 -8.16 -3.60 1.38
C VAL A 182 -8.18 -5.06 1.82
N ASN A 183 -7.38 -5.92 1.19
CA ASN A 183 -7.33 -7.34 1.55
C ASN A 183 -6.66 -7.52 2.91
N ASN A 184 -7.48 -7.76 3.95
CA ASN A 184 -7.07 -8.08 5.31
C ASN A 184 -5.85 -7.27 5.83
N PRO A 185 -5.98 -5.93 5.97
CA PRO A 185 -4.87 -5.08 6.40
C PRO A 185 -4.36 -5.43 7.81
N LEU A 186 -5.22 -6.03 8.65
CA LEU A 186 -4.86 -6.48 10.00
C LEU A 186 -3.78 -7.57 9.97
N ALA A 187 -3.83 -8.51 9.01
CA ALA A 187 -2.81 -9.55 8.87
C ALA A 187 -1.43 -8.93 8.62
N ARG A 188 -1.38 -7.92 7.75
CA ARG A 188 -0.15 -7.21 7.41
C ARG A 188 0.38 -6.39 8.58
N HIS A 189 -0.49 -5.65 9.28
CA HIS A 189 -0.08 -4.90 10.46
C HIS A 189 0.42 -5.82 11.58
N ALA A 190 -0.25 -6.94 11.83
CA ALA A 190 0.20 -7.97 12.75
C ALA A 190 1.60 -8.50 12.37
N LEU A 191 1.83 -8.79 11.08
CA LEU A 191 3.12 -9.28 10.60
C LEU A 191 4.22 -8.22 10.79
N SER A 192 3.97 -6.97 10.40
CA SER A 192 4.93 -5.87 10.56
C SER A 192 5.28 -5.61 12.03
N LEU A 193 4.29 -5.63 12.93
CA LEU A 193 4.52 -5.48 14.38
C LEU A 193 5.31 -6.67 14.94
N SER A 194 5.03 -7.89 14.50
CA SER A 194 5.74 -9.09 14.95
C SER A 194 7.21 -9.08 14.51
N VAL A 195 7.48 -8.75 13.24
CA VAL A 195 8.85 -8.60 12.71
C VAL A 195 9.59 -7.48 13.43
N GLY A 196 8.95 -6.32 13.60
CA GLY A 196 9.54 -5.19 14.31
C GLY A 196 9.88 -5.53 15.77
N SER A 197 8.94 -6.19 16.48
CA SER A 197 9.17 -6.65 17.86
C SER A 197 10.34 -7.62 17.96
N LEU A 198 10.41 -8.63 17.08
CA LEU A 198 11.50 -9.60 17.11
C LEU A 198 12.85 -8.95 16.82
N LEU A 199 12.92 -8.10 15.78
CA LEU A 199 14.14 -7.38 15.42
C LEU A 199 14.63 -6.51 16.59
N LEU A 200 13.72 -5.78 17.24
CA LEU A 200 14.08 -4.93 18.38
C LEU A 200 14.56 -5.74 19.58
N HIS A 201 13.98 -6.90 19.86
CA HIS A 201 14.51 -7.79 20.90
C HIS A 201 15.94 -8.25 20.59
N VAL A 202 16.23 -8.60 19.34
CA VAL A 202 17.59 -8.99 18.92
C VAL A 202 18.59 -7.84 19.09
N LEU A 203 18.16 -6.59 18.87
CA LEU A 203 18.99 -5.40 19.05
C LEU A 203 19.05 -4.91 20.51
N THR A 204 18.19 -5.42 21.40
CA THR A 204 18.08 -4.96 22.79
C THR A 204 19.39 -5.10 23.59
N PRO A 205 20.17 -6.19 23.47
CA PRO A 205 21.48 -6.28 24.15
C PRO A 205 22.44 -5.17 23.74
N LEU A 206 22.46 -4.79 22.46
CA LEU A 206 23.29 -3.71 21.94
C LEU A 206 22.83 -2.34 22.47
N LEU A 207 21.52 -2.14 22.62
CA LEU A 207 20.94 -0.89 23.14
C LEU A 207 20.96 -0.80 24.68
N SER A 208 21.20 -1.92 25.35
CA SER A 208 21.31 -1.96 26.82
C SER A 208 22.51 -1.18 27.34
N PHE A 209 23.56 -1.00 26.53
CA PHE A 209 24.72 -0.16 26.86
C PHE A 209 24.36 1.32 27.08
N ILE A 210 23.23 1.78 26.55
CA ILE A 210 22.75 3.17 26.65
C ILE A 210 21.67 3.30 27.75
N GLY A 211 21.42 2.26 28.53
CA GLY A 211 20.45 2.26 29.63
C GLY A 211 18.97 2.18 29.21
N VAL A 212 18.68 2.14 27.91
CA VAL A 212 17.29 2.14 27.38
C VAL A 212 16.74 0.73 27.15
N GLY A 213 17.60 -0.29 27.18
CA GLY A 213 17.24 -1.67 26.79
C GLY A 213 16.07 -2.28 27.58
N PHE A 214 15.97 -1.99 28.88
CA PHE A 214 14.88 -2.55 29.70
C PHE A 214 13.50 -2.03 29.29
N VAL A 215 13.34 -0.71 29.18
CA VAL A 215 12.07 -0.08 28.75
C VAL A 215 11.69 -0.54 27.34
N LEU A 216 12.67 -0.59 26.43
CA LEU A 216 12.43 -1.02 25.06
C LEU A 216 11.91 -2.46 24.99
N SER A 217 12.41 -3.36 25.83
CA SER A 217 11.95 -4.74 25.86
C SER A 217 10.47 -4.89 26.25
N PHE A 218 9.99 -4.13 27.25
CA PHE A 218 8.56 -4.10 27.58
C PHE A 218 7.70 -3.59 26.44
N ILE A 219 8.14 -2.54 25.75
CA ILE A 219 7.45 -2.02 24.55
C ILE A 219 7.39 -3.12 23.49
N CYS A 220 8.47 -3.87 23.28
CA CYS A 220 8.49 -4.95 22.31
C CYS A 220 7.54 -6.09 22.71
N MET A 221 7.51 -6.52 23.98
CA MET A 221 6.54 -7.50 24.46
C MET A 221 5.09 -7.01 24.27
N ALA A 222 4.80 -5.73 24.53
CA ALA A 222 3.50 -5.14 24.27
C ALA A 222 3.14 -5.14 22.76
N MET A 223 4.09 -4.83 21.87
CA MET A 223 3.88 -4.93 20.43
C MET A 223 3.64 -6.37 19.97
N ALA A 224 4.36 -7.35 20.52
CA ALA A 224 4.17 -8.76 20.20
C ALA A 224 2.81 -9.28 20.66
N THR A 225 2.36 -8.94 21.87
CA THR A 225 1.00 -9.30 22.34
C THR A 225 -0.09 -8.68 21.45
N LEU A 226 0.04 -7.39 21.11
CA LEU A 226 -0.88 -6.74 20.17
C LEU A 226 -0.87 -7.43 18.80
N ALA A 227 0.32 -7.76 18.29
CA ALA A 227 0.47 -8.46 17.02
C ALA A 227 -0.18 -9.85 17.03
N LEU A 228 -0.11 -10.57 18.16
CA LEU A 228 -0.78 -11.87 18.32
C LEU A 228 -2.30 -11.73 18.27
N VAL A 229 -2.86 -10.74 18.97
CA VAL A 229 -4.31 -10.45 18.95
C VAL A 229 -4.76 -10.05 17.55
N LEU A 230 -4.04 -9.13 16.90
CA LEU A 230 -4.35 -8.70 15.54
C LEU A 230 -4.24 -9.86 14.54
N GLY A 231 -3.25 -10.73 14.69
CA GLY A 231 -3.08 -11.94 13.87
C GLY A 231 -4.26 -12.90 14.01
N ALA A 232 -4.72 -13.14 15.24
CA ALA A 232 -5.88 -13.99 15.50
C ALA A 232 -7.19 -13.40 14.93
N VAL A 233 -7.41 -12.09 15.11
CA VAL A 233 -8.55 -11.38 14.51
C VAL A 233 -8.48 -11.41 12.98
N ALA A 234 -7.29 -11.19 12.41
CA ALA A 234 -7.07 -11.25 10.97
C ALA A 234 -7.35 -12.64 10.41
N LEU A 235 -6.97 -13.70 11.11
CA LEU A 235 -7.22 -15.10 10.70
C LEU A 235 -8.71 -15.41 10.67
N ARG A 236 -9.49 -14.93 11.65
CA ARG A 236 -10.95 -15.10 11.69
C ARG A 236 -11.68 -14.37 10.55
N ARG A 237 -11.07 -13.33 9.97
CA ARG A 237 -11.63 -12.57 8.84
C ARG A 237 -11.30 -13.16 7.47
N VAL A 238 -10.46 -14.20 7.41
CA VAL A 238 -10.14 -14.87 6.14
C VAL A 238 -11.37 -15.61 5.65
N ASP A 239 -11.85 -15.24 4.47
CA ASP A 239 -12.96 -15.88 3.79
C ASP A 239 -12.61 -15.99 2.29
N PRO A 240 -12.21 -17.18 1.81
CA PRO A 240 -11.86 -17.39 0.42
C PRO A 240 -13.08 -17.37 -0.52
N GLU A 241 -14.29 -17.56 0.01
CA GLU A 241 -15.53 -17.60 -0.76
C GLU A 241 -16.21 -16.22 -0.88
N ALA A 242 -15.80 -15.26 -0.04
CA ALA A 242 -16.22 -13.88 -0.14
C ALA A 242 -15.96 -13.31 -1.55
N ARG A 243 -16.82 -12.37 -1.98
CA ARG A 243 -16.66 -11.63 -3.23
C ARG A 243 -16.59 -10.13 -2.91
N PRO A 244 -15.40 -9.50 -2.92
CA PRO A 244 -14.08 -10.06 -3.29
C PRO A 244 -13.47 -11.02 -2.25
N PRO A 245 -12.58 -11.95 -2.67
CA PRO A 245 -12.01 -12.97 -1.78
C PRO A 245 -11.07 -12.35 -0.73
N ILE A 246 -11.33 -12.60 0.55
CA ILE A 246 -10.53 -12.07 1.65
C ILE A 246 -9.46 -13.11 2.02
N GLY A 247 -8.20 -12.85 1.63
CA GLY A 247 -7.09 -13.77 1.75
C GLY A 247 -6.11 -13.47 2.91
N ARG A 248 -4.83 -13.82 2.69
CA ARG A 248 -3.68 -13.62 3.60
C ARG A 248 -3.62 -14.50 4.86
N ARG A 249 -4.20 -15.70 4.80
CA ARG A 249 -4.10 -16.71 5.87
C ARG A 249 -2.65 -16.94 6.35
N TRP A 250 -1.72 -17.07 5.41
CA TRP A 250 -0.31 -17.33 5.72
C TRP A 250 0.39 -16.16 6.41
N GLU A 251 0.04 -14.91 6.06
CA GLU A 251 0.61 -13.75 6.75
C GLU A 251 0.08 -13.65 8.18
N ALA A 252 -1.20 -13.92 8.41
CA ALA A 252 -1.78 -13.93 9.75
C ALA A 252 -1.16 -15.02 10.63
N LEU A 253 -1.02 -16.25 10.10
CA LEU A 253 -0.33 -17.35 10.80
C LEU A 253 1.14 -17.04 11.06
N GLY A 254 1.85 -16.48 10.07
CA GLY A 254 3.25 -16.06 10.21
C GLY A 254 3.42 -14.97 11.27
N ALA A 255 2.52 -14.00 11.32
CA ALA A 255 2.49 -12.97 12.37
C ALA A 255 2.31 -13.59 13.76
N MET A 256 1.32 -14.47 13.94
CA MET A 256 1.09 -15.14 15.22
C MET A 256 2.32 -15.97 15.67
N GLY A 257 2.94 -16.71 14.75
CA GLY A 257 4.14 -17.49 15.03
C GLY A 257 5.32 -16.61 15.45
N LEU A 258 5.59 -15.53 14.72
CA LEU A 258 6.66 -14.57 15.04
C LEU A 258 6.40 -13.83 16.34
N ALA A 259 5.15 -13.46 16.62
CA ALA A 259 4.76 -12.83 17.88
C ALA A 259 5.01 -13.76 19.08
N LEU A 260 4.60 -15.04 18.99
CA LEU A 260 4.88 -16.04 20.02
C LEU A 260 6.39 -16.23 20.24
N ALA A 261 7.16 -16.34 19.15
CA ALA A 261 8.62 -16.44 19.24
C ALA A 261 9.26 -15.19 19.88
N SER A 262 8.73 -13.99 19.57
CA SER A 262 9.20 -12.75 20.19
C SER A 262 8.88 -12.70 21.69
N LEU A 263 7.71 -13.18 22.11
CA LEU A 263 7.32 -13.22 23.53
C LEU A 263 8.14 -14.24 24.32
N THR A 264 8.37 -15.43 23.78
CA THR A 264 9.20 -16.44 24.43
C THR A 264 10.64 -15.96 24.56
N PHE A 265 11.18 -15.32 23.52
CA PHE A 265 12.53 -14.75 23.56
C PHE A 265 12.65 -13.60 24.57
N GLY A 266 11.70 -12.66 24.59
CA GLY A 266 11.67 -11.58 25.59
C GLY A 266 11.57 -12.11 27.02
N PHE A 267 10.71 -13.11 27.25
CA PHE A 267 10.58 -13.78 28.54
C PHE A 267 11.88 -14.45 28.97
N MET A 268 12.56 -15.19 28.07
CA MET A 268 13.86 -15.82 28.37
C MET A 268 14.94 -14.79 28.73
N LEU A 269 15.00 -13.66 28.02
CA LEU A 269 15.96 -12.59 28.30
C LEU A 269 15.74 -11.95 29.68
N HIS A 270 14.49 -11.82 30.11
CA HIS A 270 14.13 -11.16 31.36
C HIS A 270 13.82 -12.10 32.53
N TRP A 271 13.86 -13.41 32.31
CA TRP A 271 13.50 -14.41 33.31
C TRP A 271 14.23 -14.20 34.64
N ARG A 272 15.56 -14.07 34.60
CA ARG A 272 16.37 -13.84 35.82
C ARG A 272 15.98 -12.57 36.56
N ARG A 273 15.80 -11.45 35.85
CA ARG A 273 15.37 -10.18 36.46
C ARG A 273 13.96 -10.24 37.02
N MET A 274 13.05 -10.96 36.37
CA MET A 274 11.70 -11.18 36.91
C MET A 274 11.75 -12.03 38.18
N VAL A 275 12.58 -13.08 38.21
CA VAL A 275 12.80 -13.87 39.44
C VAL A 275 13.38 -13.00 40.56
N GLU A 276 14.32 -12.10 40.27
CA GLU A 276 14.85 -11.15 41.27
C GLU A 276 13.78 -10.15 41.77
N LEU A 277 12.91 -9.65 40.87
CA LEU A 277 11.86 -8.68 41.21
C LEU A 277 10.70 -9.29 42.00
N PHE A 278 10.30 -10.53 41.67
CA PHE A 278 9.14 -11.20 42.27
C PHE A 278 9.52 -12.21 43.37
N GLY A 279 10.72 -12.78 43.30
CA GLY A 279 11.26 -13.72 44.27
C GLY A 279 12.10 -13.00 45.32
N GLY A 280 11.52 -11.97 45.97
CA GLY A 280 12.10 -11.38 47.16
C GLY A 280 12.55 -12.49 48.12
N ALA A 281 13.81 -12.41 48.54
CA ALA A 281 14.54 -13.34 49.40
C ALA A 281 13.67 -14.48 49.97
N VAL A 282 13.63 -15.61 49.26
CA VAL A 282 13.30 -16.87 49.90
C VAL A 282 14.57 -17.29 50.62
N ASP A 283 14.79 -16.71 51.80
CA ASP A 283 15.70 -17.26 52.80
C ASP A 283 15.18 -18.61 53.32
#